data_AF-A0A223D3T5-F1
#
_entry.id   AF-A0A223D3T5-F1
#
_cell.length_a   1.000
_cell.length_b   1.000
_cell.length_c   1.000
_cell.angle_alpha   90.00
_cell.angle_beta   90.00
_cell.angle_gamma   90.00
#
_symmetry.space_group_name_H-M   'P 1'
#
loop_
_entity.id
_entity.type
_entity.pdbx_description
1 polymer ?
#
loop_
_entity_poly.entity_id
_entity_poly.type
_entity_poly.pdbx_seq_one_letter_code
_entity_poly.pdbx_strand_id
1 'polypeptide(L)'
;MWFLRFREPVNTWTHLVTCLAAIVGMVLLIVWSRESAAKVSVMVIYGLSLIVLFLASAVYHAVRSTPEKILALKKFDHMAIYLLIAGTYTPVLAYGLDGAWRITMLAVVWALAIAGMVVKLWLIHAPRYLSTLLYVGLGWIAVVPFVKLIETLPSGAMWLMFAGGVAYTVGAVIYATKWFDWMPGKFGFHEIFHLWVSAGATLHFLMVARYIAL
;
A
#
# COMPACT_ATOMS: atom_id res chain seq x y z
N MET A 1 -17.89 20.65 -17.89
CA MET A 1 -16.83 20.08 -17.02
C MET A 1 -17.34 18.81 -16.34
N TRP A 2 -17.07 17.64 -16.93
CA TRP A 2 -17.51 16.34 -16.39
C TRP A 2 -16.56 15.82 -15.27
N PHE A 3 -15.30 16.26 -15.29
CA PHE A 3 -14.23 15.89 -14.35
C PHE A 3 -14.41 16.36 -12.89
N LEU A 4 -15.43 17.19 -12.62
CA LEU A 4 -15.75 17.71 -11.27
C LEU A 4 -16.95 17.02 -10.61
N ARG A 5 -17.53 15.98 -11.22
CA ARG A 5 -18.71 15.27 -10.69
C ARG A 5 -18.40 14.10 -9.74
N PHE A 6 -17.17 13.96 -9.26
CA PHE A 6 -16.84 12.95 -8.24
C PHE A 6 -17.57 13.20 -6.92
N ARG A 7 -17.78 12.14 -6.12
CA ARG A 7 -18.34 12.27 -4.76
C ARG A 7 -17.35 13.04 -3.88
N GLU A 8 -16.07 12.67 -3.93
CA GLU A 8 -14.97 13.27 -3.14
C GLU A 8 -13.77 13.57 -4.04
N PRO A 9 -13.78 14.72 -4.75
CA PRO A 9 -12.83 14.99 -5.83
C PRO A 9 -11.35 14.93 -5.44
N VAL A 10 -10.98 15.49 -4.27
CA VAL A 10 -9.57 15.52 -3.85
C VAL A 10 -9.06 14.10 -3.58
N ASN A 11 -9.80 13.30 -2.79
CA ASN A 11 -9.46 11.91 -2.49
C ASN A 11 -9.39 11.05 -3.76
N THR A 12 -10.29 11.28 -4.72
CA THR A 12 -10.24 10.61 -6.03
C THR A 12 -8.97 10.96 -6.79
N TRP A 13 -8.65 12.25 -6.94
CA TRP A 13 -7.52 12.67 -7.76
C TRP A 13 -6.17 12.28 -7.16
N THR A 14 -6.00 12.38 -5.83
CA THR A 14 -4.75 12.01 -5.17
C THR A 14 -4.39 10.55 -5.44
N HIS A 15 -5.34 9.63 -5.36
CA HIS A 15 -5.08 8.21 -5.65
C HIS A 15 -5.18 7.84 -7.13
N LEU A 16 -5.99 8.51 -7.94
CA LEU A 16 -6.03 8.25 -9.37
C LEU A 16 -4.70 8.58 -10.05
N VAL A 17 -4.08 9.70 -9.70
CA VAL A 17 -2.74 10.06 -10.22
C VAL A 17 -1.70 9.02 -9.82
N THR A 18 -1.70 8.60 -8.54
CA THR A 18 -0.79 7.55 -8.07
C THR A 18 -1.06 6.21 -8.74
N CYS A 19 -2.31 5.87 -9.04
CA CYS A 19 -2.66 4.66 -9.81
C CYS A 19 -2.06 4.68 -11.22
N LEU A 20 -2.18 5.81 -11.94
CA LEU A 20 -1.60 5.93 -13.28
C LEU A 20 -0.07 5.83 -13.23
N ALA A 21 0.56 6.46 -12.24
CA ALA A 21 1.99 6.30 -12.00
C ALA A 21 2.38 4.85 -11.68
N ALA A 22 1.57 4.13 -10.90
CA ALA A 22 1.79 2.71 -10.58
C ALA A 22 1.69 1.79 -11.81
N ILE A 23 0.79 2.08 -12.76
CA ILE A 23 0.70 1.34 -14.02
C ILE A 23 2.00 1.49 -14.82
N VAL A 24 2.48 2.72 -15.00
CA VAL A 24 3.76 3.00 -15.67
C VAL A 24 4.91 2.34 -14.92
N GLY A 25 4.92 2.47 -13.58
CA GLY A 25 5.92 1.86 -12.71
C GLY A 25 5.98 0.34 -12.85
N MET A 26 4.83 -0.35 -12.89
CA MET A 26 4.77 -1.80 -13.09
C MET A 26 5.39 -2.20 -14.43
N VAL A 27 5.07 -1.49 -15.51
CA VAL A 27 5.67 -1.75 -16.84
C VAL A 27 7.19 -1.61 -16.79
N LEU A 28 7.70 -0.55 -16.14
CA LEU A 28 9.14 -0.34 -15.97
C LEU A 28 9.79 -1.48 -15.18
N LEU A 29 9.20 -1.88 -14.05
CA LEU A 29 9.71 -2.98 -13.23
C LEU A 29 9.78 -4.31 -14.01
N ILE A 30 8.77 -4.60 -14.85
CA ILE A 30 8.75 -5.78 -15.71
C ILE A 30 9.87 -5.70 -16.76
N VAL A 31 10.01 -4.56 -17.44
CA VAL A 31 11.02 -4.36 -18.50
C VAL A 31 12.44 -4.48 -17.95
N TRP A 32 12.71 -3.94 -16.75
CA TRP A 32 14.02 -4.04 -16.08
C TRP A 32 14.30 -5.44 -15.55
N SER A 33 13.25 -6.21 -15.22
CA SER A 33 13.38 -7.55 -14.65
C SER A 33 13.28 -8.70 -15.67
N ARG A 34 13.10 -8.38 -16.96
CA ARG A 34 12.71 -9.33 -18.03
C ARG A 34 13.63 -10.54 -18.20
N GLU A 35 14.89 -10.43 -17.80
CA GLU A 35 15.89 -11.50 -17.90
C GLU A 35 15.63 -12.65 -16.91
N SER A 36 14.69 -12.49 -15.96
CA SER A 36 14.31 -13.53 -14.99
C SER A 36 12.80 -13.60 -14.80
N ALA A 37 12.20 -14.72 -15.23
CA ALA A 37 10.77 -14.97 -15.06
C ALA A 37 10.31 -14.93 -13.59
N ALA A 38 11.17 -15.39 -12.67
CA ALA A 38 10.91 -15.30 -11.23
C ALA A 38 10.87 -13.84 -10.76
N LYS A 39 11.83 -13.02 -11.21
CA LYS A 39 11.88 -11.59 -10.89
C LYS A 39 10.69 -10.84 -11.46
N VAL A 40 10.30 -11.12 -12.71
CA VAL A 40 9.08 -10.57 -13.33
C VAL A 40 7.85 -10.93 -12.51
N SER A 41 7.69 -12.18 -12.08
CA SER A 41 6.54 -12.61 -11.26
C SER A 41 6.44 -11.81 -9.96
N VAL A 42 7.57 -11.59 -9.28
CA VAL A 42 7.63 -10.76 -8.07
C VAL A 42 7.25 -9.31 -8.36
N MET A 43 7.77 -8.73 -9.45
CA MET A 43 7.44 -7.34 -9.84
C MET A 43 5.97 -7.18 -10.24
N VAL A 44 5.38 -8.18 -10.88
CA VAL A 44 3.95 -8.19 -11.23
C VAL A 44 3.10 -8.21 -9.98
N ILE A 45 3.42 -9.07 -9.00
CA ILE A 45 2.68 -9.13 -7.72
C ILE A 45 2.71 -7.78 -7.00
N TYR A 46 3.89 -7.16 -6.92
CA TYR A 46 4.05 -5.84 -6.31
C TYR A 46 3.35 -4.72 -7.10
N GLY A 47 3.53 -4.68 -8.42
CA GLY A 47 2.92 -3.67 -9.28
C GLY A 47 1.39 -3.74 -9.28
N LEU A 48 0.83 -4.96 -9.34
CA LEU A 48 -0.62 -5.16 -9.26
C LEU A 48 -1.19 -4.74 -7.91
N SER A 49 -0.49 -4.98 -6.79
CA SER A 49 -1.01 -4.57 -5.49
C SER A 49 -1.08 -3.04 -5.35
N LEU A 50 -0.11 -2.30 -5.91
CA LEU A 50 -0.15 -0.83 -6.00
C LEU A 50 -1.36 -0.38 -6.83
N ILE A 51 -1.51 -0.91 -8.04
CA ILE A 51 -2.61 -0.55 -8.94
C ILE A 51 -3.95 -0.84 -8.28
N VAL A 52 -4.13 -2.02 -7.68
CA VAL A 52 -5.38 -2.41 -7.03
C VAL A 52 -5.71 -1.47 -5.87
N LEU A 53 -4.77 -1.13 -4.99
CA LEU A 53 -5.05 -0.18 -3.91
C LEU A 53 -5.50 1.18 -4.45
N PHE A 54 -4.67 1.79 -5.29
CA PHE A 54 -4.93 3.16 -5.72
C PHE A 54 -6.16 3.26 -6.61
N LEU A 55 -6.44 2.24 -7.44
CA LEU A 55 -7.66 2.17 -8.22
C LEU A 55 -8.89 1.94 -7.34
N ALA A 56 -8.85 0.99 -6.40
CA ALA A 56 -9.96 0.72 -5.48
C ALA A 56 -10.38 1.99 -4.72
N SER A 57 -9.38 2.71 -4.21
CA SER A 57 -9.59 3.95 -3.49
C SER A 57 -10.13 5.06 -4.37
N ALA A 58 -9.51 5.30 -5.54
CA ALA A 58 -9.98 6.30 -6.48
C ALA A 58 -11.44 6.06 -6.88
N VAL A 59 -11.81 4.81 -7.19
CA VAL A 59 -13.18 4.41 -7.55
C VAL A 59 -14.13 4.61 -6.37
N TYR A 60 -13.75 4.20 -5.15
CA TYR A 60 -14.57 4.38 -3.96
C TYR A 60 -14.94 5.85 -3.71
N HIS A 61 -13.99 6.77 -3.89
CA HIS A 61 -14.19 8.20 -3.71
C HIS A 61 -14.86 8.88 -4.93
N ALA A 62 -14.70 8.32 -6.12
CA ALA A 62 -15.26 8.88 -7.35
C ALA A 62 -16.78 8.64 -7.45
N VAL A 63 -17.20 7.41 -7.15
CA VAL A 63 -18.53 6.91 -7.50
C VAL A 63 -19.61 7.50 -6.59
N ARG A 64 -20.69 7.98 -7.23
CA ARG A 64 -21.98 8.31 -6.60
C ARG A 64 -22.94 7.16 -6.87
N SER A 65 -23.35 6.43 -5.84
CA SER A 65 -24.21 5.26 -5.99
C SER A 65 -25.03 5.01 -4.72
N THR A 66 -25.80 3.91 -4.68
CA THR A 66 -26.59 3.53 -3.51
C THR A 66 -25.70 3.21 -2.31
N PRO A 67 -26.19 3.35 -1.07
CA PRO A 67 -25.42 3.07 0.14
C PRO A 67 -24.77 1.68 0.15
N GLU A 68 -25.44 0.67 -0.39
CA GLU A 68 -24.97 -0.72 -0.45
C GLU A 68 -23.75 -0.84 -1.36
N LYS A 69 -23.79 -0.21 -2.54
CA LYS A 69 -22.67 -0.18 -3.49
C LYS A 69 -21.48 0.60 -2.93
N ILE A 70 -21.74 1.72 -2.26
CA ILE A 70 -20.69 2.51 -1.60
C ILE A 70 -20.05 1.71 -0.47
N LEU A 71 -20.82 0.95 0.31
CA LEU A 71 -20.30 0.08 1.36
C LEU A 71 -19.42 -1.05 0.78
N ALA A 72 -19.83 -1.66 -0.33
CA ALA A 72 -19.03 -2.68 -1.01
C ALA A 72 -17.68 -2.13 -1.49
N LEU A 73 -17.69 -0.96 -2.16
CA LEU A 73 -16.48 -0.27 -2.60
C LEU A 73 -15.58 0.09 -1.41
N LYS A 74 -16.16 0.57 -0.30
CA LYS A 74 -15.42 0.88 0.93
C LYS A 74 -14.73 -0.37 1.51
N LYS A 75 -15.43 -1.51 1.53
CA LYS A 75 -14.81 -2.78 1.98
C LYS A 75 -13.63 -3.14 1.09
N PHE A 76 -13.79 -3.04 -0.23
CA PHE A 76 -12.73 -3.36 -1.19
C PHE A 76 -11.51 -2.44 -1.04
N ASP A 77 -11.74 -1.12 -0.95
CA ASP A 77 -10.71 -0.12 -0.71
C ASP A 77 -9.89 -0.43 0.57
N HIS A 78 -10.58 -0.70 1.68
CA HIS A 78 -9.92 -1.03 2.95
C HIS A 78 -9.20 -2.40 2.93
N MET A 79 -9.69 -3.37 2.15
CA MET A 79 -9.01 -4.65 1.97
C MET A 79 -7.74 -4.50 1.11
N ALA A 80 -7.76 -3.62 0.11
CA ALA A 80 -6.63 -3.41 -0.77
C ALA A 80 -5.39 -2.87 -0.04
N ILE A 81 -5.55 -2.25 1.15
CA ILE A 81 -4.42 -1.87 2.01
C ILE A 81 -3.62 -3.11 2.45
N TYR A 82 -4.29 -4.18 2.89
CA TYR A 82 -3.62 -5.44 3.25
C TYR A 82 -2.91 -6.07 2.05
N LEU A 83 -3.55 -6.02 0.87
CA LEU A 83 -2.94 -6.51 -0.37
C LEU A 83 -1.68 -5.72 -0.72
N LEU A 84 -1.69 -4.39 -0.60
CA LEU A 84 -0.50 -3.59 -0.84
C LEU A 84 0.61 -3.90 0.17
N ILE A 85 0.28 -4.07 1.45
CA ILE A 85 1.29 -4.44 2.46
C ILE A 85 1.98 -5.76 2.04
N ALA A 86 1.21 -6.81 1.74
CA ALA A 86 1.78 -8.09 1.31
C ALA A 86 2.56 -8.00 -0.02
N GLY A 87 2.01 -7.27 -0.99
CA GLY A 87 2.68 -7.05 -2.27
C GLY A 87 3.98 -6.27 -2.14
N THR A 88 4.06 -5.30 -1.22
CA THR A 88 5.28 -4.52 -0.94
C THR A 88 6.37 -5.39 -0.30
N TYR A 89 5.97 -6.28 0.61
CA TYR A 89 6.88 -7.23 1.24
C TYR A 89 7.38 -8.31 0.28
N THR A 90 6.63 -8.64 -0.76
CA THR A 90 6.98 -9.73 -1.69
C THR A 90 8.38 -9.56 -2.30
N PRO A 91 8.75 -8.42 -2.95
CA PRO A 91 10.11 -8.22 -3.44
C PRO A 91 11.16 -8.15 -2.33
N VAL A 92 10.85 -7.47 -1.21
CA VAL A 92 11.76 -7.32 -0.07
C VAL A 92 12.16 -8.68 0.50
N LEU A 93 11.19 -9.57 0.73
CA LEU A 93 11.45 -10.87 1.33
C LEU A 93 11.99 -11.88 0.30
N ALA A 94 11.55 -11.79 -0.96
CA ALA A 94 12.02 -12.70 -2.01
C ALA A 94 13.52 -12.52 -2.32
N TYR A 95 14.01 -11.27 -2.25
CA TYR A 95 15.39 -10.89 -2.59
C TYR A 95 16.25 -10.44 -1.41
N GLY A 96 15.65 -10.13 -0.25
CA GLY A 96 16.36 -9.78 0.98
C GLY A 96 16.51 -10.93 1.97
N LEU A 97 15.84 -12.07 1.75
CA LEU A 97 15.98 -13.26 2.59
C LEU A 97 16.29 -14.51 1.76
N ASP A 98 16.82 -15.52 2.42
CA ASP A 98 17.20 -16.80 1.84
C ASP A 98 16.57 -17.98 2.60
N GLY A 99 16.71 -19.18 2.02
CA GLY A 99 16.30 -20.45 2.63
C GLY A 99 14.90 -20.45 3.28
N ALA A 100 14.85 -20.94 4.52
CA ALA A 100 13.62 -21.04 5.31
C ALA A 100 13.06 -19.67 5.74
N TRP A 101 13.92 -18.66 5.91
CA TRP A 101 13.50 -17.31 6.27
C TRP A 101 12.61 -16.69 5.19
N ARG A 102 13.04 -16.78 3.93
CA ARG A 102 12.26 -16.29 2.79
C ARG A 102 10.88 -16.92 2.71
N ILE A 103 10.82 -18.25 2.76
CA ILE A 103 9.57 -19.01 2.61
C ILE A 103 8.62 -18.69 3.77
N THR A 104 9.12 -18.78 5.01
CA THR A 104 8.31 -18.54 6.21
C THR A 104 7.77 -17.12 6.24
N MET A 105 8.62 -16.11 6.00
CA MET A 105 8.18 -14.71 6.07
C MET A 105 7.19 -14.36 4.96
N LEU A 106 7.39 -14.86 3.74
CA LEU A 106 6.40 -14.70 2.66
C LEU A 106 5.06 -15.33 3.03
N ALA A 107 5.07 -16.56 3.54
CA ALA A 107 3.85 -17.25 3.96
C ALA A 107 3.13 -16.50 5.08
N VAL A 108 3.86 -16.06 6.11
CA VAL A 108 3.30 -15.31 7.26
C VAL A 108 2.68 -13.99 6.81
N VAL A 109 3.40 -13.19 6.00
CA VAL A 109 2.89 -11.89 5.55
C VAL A 109 1.62 -12.05 4.73
N TRP A 110 1.59 -12.98 3.78
CA TRP A 110 0.41 -13.23 2.96
C TRP A 110 -0.75 -13.80 3.79
N ALA A 111 -0.50 -14.73 4.71
CA ALA A 111 -1.52 -15.28 5.60
C ALA A 111 -2.15 -14.20 6.48
N LEU A 112 -1.33 -13.33 7.09
CA LEU A 112 -1.81 -12.22 7.91
C LEU A 112 -2.56 -11.18 7.08
N ALA A 113 -2.11 -10.88 5.87
CA ALA A 113 -2.83 -9.98 4.96
C ALA A 113 -4.21 -10.55 4.57
N ILE A 114 -4.27 -11.83 4.18
CA ILE A 114 -5.55 -12.50 3.85
C ILE A 114 -6.47 -12.52 5.08
N ALA A 115 -5.95 -12.88 6.26
CA ALA A 115 -6.72 -12.83 7.49
C ALA A 115 -7.25 -11.41 7.77
N GLY A 116 -6.42 -10.39 7.59
CA GLY A 116 -6.81 -8.98 7.70
C GLY A 116 -7.92 -8.58 6.73
N MET A 117 -7.83 -9.00 5.46
CA MET A 117 -8.86 -8.76 4.44
C MET A 117 -10.20 -9.39 4.84
N VAL A 118 -10.14 -10.65 5.29
CA VAL A 118 -11.32 -11.41 5.74
C VAL A 118 -11.96 -10.74 6.96
N VAL A 119 -11.15 -10.39 7.97
CA VAL A 119 -11.61 -9.64 9.16
C VAL A 119 -12.29 -8.31 8.77
N LYS A 120 -11.80 -7.64 7.72
CA LYS A 120 -12.34 -6.36 7.27
C LYS A 120 -13.77 -6.46 6.72
N LEU A 121 -14.20 -7.64 6.28
CA LEU A 121 -15.58 -7.87 5.83
C LEU A 121 -16.61 -7.65 6.96
N TRP A 122 -16.24 -7.96 8.20
CA TRP A 122 -17.07 -7.79 9.39
C TRP A 122 -16.74 -6.54 10.20
N LEU A 123 -15.45 -6.14 10.28
CA LEU A 123 -15.01 -4.96 11.03
C LEU A 123 -15.03 -3.65 10.21
N ILE A 124 -15.91 -3.52 9.22
CA ILE A 124 -16.00 -2.30 8.40
C ILE A 124 -16.50 -1.09 9.20
N HIS A 125 -17.34 -1.33 10.22
CA HIS A 125 -17.89 -0.31 11.12
C HIS A 125 -17.11 -0.16 12.43
N ALA A 126 -16.05 -0.95 12.63
CA ALA A 126 -15.21 -0.84 13.81
C ALA A 126 -14.53 0.54 13.88
N PRO A 127 -14.15 1.00 15.08
CA PRO A 127 -13.43 2.26 15.23
C PRO A 127 -12.20 2.31 14.33
N ARG A 128 -12.00 3.47 13.68
CA ARG A 128 -10.91 3.66 12.70
C ARG A 128 -9.53 3.34 13.26
N TYR A 129 -9.25 3.71 14.51
CA TYR A 129 -7.97 3.44 15.16
C TYR A 129 -7.64 1.94 15.22
N LEU A 130 -8.65 1.07 15.35
CA LEU A 130 -8.44 -0.38 15.40
C LEU A 130 -7.94 -0.90 14.06
N SER A 131 -8.58 -0.49 12.95
CA SER A 131 -8.10 -0.86 11.61
C SER A 131 -6.71 -0.29 11.34
N THR A 132 -6.48 0.96 11.71
CA THR A 132 -5.17 1.62 11.57
C THR A 132 -4.08 0.87 12.32
N LEU A 133 -4.33 0.43 13.55
CA LEU A 133 -3.37 -0.32 14.35
C LEU A 133 -2.99 -1.66 13.69
N LEU A 134 -3.97 -2.37 13.12
CA LEU A 134 -3.72 -3.62 12.40
C LEU A 134 -2.86 -3.39 11.15
N TYR A 135 -3.14 -2.33 10.39
CA TYR A 135 -2.34 -1.98 9.20
C TYR A 135 -0.90 -1.62 9.58
N VAL A 136 -0.70 -0.77 10.59
CA VAL A 136 0.63 -0.36 11.04
C VAL A 136 1.39 -1.54 11.64
N GLY A 137 0.73 -2.37 12.46
CA GLY A 137 1.33 -3.56 13.05
C GLY A 137 1.85 -4.53 11.99
N LEU A 138 1.03 -4.86 10.99
CA LEU A 138 1.47 -5.70 9.86
C LEU A 138 2.50 -4.96 9.00
N GLY A 139 2.36 -3.65 8.82
CA GLY A 139 3.26 -2.82 8.05
C GLY A 139 4.70 -2.78 8.58
N TRP A 140 4.91 -3.02 9.88
CA TRP A 140 6.23 -3.08 10.52
C TRP A 140 6.76 -4.51 10.74
N ILE A 141 6.16 -5.52 10.11
CA ILE A 141 6.60 -6.92 10.26
C ILE A 141 8.05 -7.17 9.78
N ALA A 142 8.62 -6.26 8.97
CA ALA A 142 10.05 -6.23 8.61
C ALA A 142 11.00 -6.25 9.82
N VAL A 143 10.54 -5.78 10.99
CA VAL A 143 11.33 -5.77 12.23
C VAL A 143 11.73 -7.20 12.65
N VAL A 144 10.89 -8.20 12.34
CA VAL A 144 11.15 -9.60 12.71
C VAL A 144 12.43 -10.13 12.04
N PRO A 145 12.58 -10.09 10.70
CA PRO A 145 13.82 -10.49 10.04
C PRO A 145 14.83 -9.34 9.88
N PHE A 146 14.76 -8.28 10.70
CA PHE A 146 15.53 -7.04 10.46
C PHE A 146 17.04 -7.26 10.33
N VAL A 147 17.62 -8.09 11.21
CA VAL A 147 19.06 -8.42 11.16
C VAL A 147 19.43 -9.08 9.82
N LYS A 148 18.57 -9.94 9.29
CA LYS A 148 18.81 -10.56 7.98
C LYS A 148 18.67 -9.57 6.84
N LEU A 149 17.69 -8.67 6.91
CA LEU A 149 17.50 -7.65 5.89
C LEU A 149 18.68 -6.66 5.82
N ILE A 150 19.26 -6.25 6.96
CA ILE A 150 20.40 -5.33 6.96
C ILE A 150 21.72 -6.00 6.52
N GLU A 151 21.84 -7.32 6.68
CA GLU A 151 22.99 -8.10 6.20
C GLU A 151 22.96 -8.30 4.67
N THR A 152 21.77 -8.32 4.05
CA THR A 152 21.59 -8.67 2.64
C THR A 152 21.27 -7.48 1.74
N LEU A 153 20.44 -6.55 2.21
CA LEU A 153 20.00 -5.41 1.41
C LEU A 153 20.99 -4.24 1.53
N PRO A 154 21.24 -3.52 0.43
CA PRO A 154 22.03 -2.29 0.48
C PRO A 154 21.43 -1.28 1.47
N SER A 155 22.29 -0.51 2.14
CA SER A 155 21.87 0.49 3.14
C SER A 155 20.84 1.50 2.61
N GLY A 156 20.95 1.88 1.33
CA GLY A 156 19.98 2.76 0.68
C GLY A 156 18.59 2.14 0.54
N ALA A 157 18.50 0.81 0.33
CA ALA A 157 17.22 0.10 0.33
C ALA A 157 16.58 0.14 1.73
N MET A 158 17.39 -0.10 2.77
CA MET A 158 16.94 -0.05 4.17
C MET A 158 16.42 1.35 4.56
N TRP A 159 17.10 2.41 4.14
CA TRP A 159 16.65 3.78 4.39
C TRP A 159 15.34 4.11 3.71
N LEU A 160 15.17 3.72 2.44
CA LEU A 160 13.91 3.93 1.71
C LEU A 160 12.77 3.10 2.31
N MET A 161 13.02 1.85 2.71
CA MET A 161 12.06 1.00 3.42
C MET A 161 11.60 1.67 4.72
N PHE A 162 12.56 2.10 5.55
CA PHE A 162 12.27 2.76 6.82
C PHE A 162 11.50 4.07 6.61
N ALA A 163 11.96 4.94 5.71
CA ALA A 163 11.29 6.20 5.40
C ALA A 163 9.88 5.98 4.86
N GLY A 164 9.68 4.96 4.02
CA GLY A 164 8.36 4.56 3.54
C GLY A 164 7.45 4.06 4.67
N GLY A 165 7.97 3.23 5.58
CA GLY A 165 7.24 2.77 6.77
C GLY A 165 6.84 3.92 7.69
N VAL A 166 7.74 4.89 7.90
CA VAL A 166 7.45 6.12 8.63
C VAL A 166 6.37 6.94 7.93
N ALA A 167 6.46 7.14 6.61
CA ALA A 167 5.45 7.87 5.84
C ALA A 167 4.05 7.26 6.00
N TYR A 168 3.92 5.93 5.87
CA TYR A 168 2.66 5.23 6.14
C TYR A 168 2.18 5.43 7.58
N THR A 169 3.09 5.36 8.55
CA THR A 169 2.76 5.52 9.98
C THR A 169 2.27 6.93 10.29
N VAL A 170 2.91 7.97 9.75
CA VAL A 170 2.48 9.37 9.91
C VAL A 170 1.09 9.57 9.32
N GLY A 171 0.85 9.09 8.09
CA GLY A 171 -0.47 9.14 7.49
C GLY A 171 -1.52 8.42 8.35
N ALA A 172 -1.20 7.22 8.83
CA ALA A 172 -2.06 6.41 9.69
C ALA A 172 -2.44 7.16 10.99
N VAL A 173 -1.48 7.80 11.65
CA VAL A 173 -1.72 8.61 12.86
C VAL A 173 -2.64 9.79 12.56
N ILE A 174 -2.38 10.53 11.48
CA ILE A 174 -3.22 11.65 11.04
C ILE A 174 -4.66 11.17 10.79
N TYR A 175 -4.83 10.05 10.08
CA TYR A 175 -6.13 9.46 9.81
C TYR A 175 -6.88 9.01 11.07
N ALA A 176 -6.19 8.35 12.00
CA ALA A 176 -6.79 7.84 13.23
C ALA A 176 -7.21 8.96 14.18
N THR A 177 -6.36 9.99 14.32
CA THR A 177 -6.56 11.13 15.24
C THR A 177 -7.42 12.25 14.65
N LYS A 178 -7.60 12.26 13.32
CA LYS A 178 -8.23 13.36 12.57
C LYS A 178 -7.50 14.70 12.71
N TRP A 179 -6.20 14.66 12.95
CA TRP A 179 -5.38 15.87 12.99
C TRP A 179 -5.36 16.55 11.60
N PHE A 180 -5.29 17.88 11.55
CA PHE A 180 -5.26 18.70 10.34
C PHE A 180 -6.55 18.70 9.51
N ASP A 181 -7.72 18.70 10.16
CA ASP A 181 -9.02 18.87 9.51
C ASP A 181 -9.33 20.35 9.20
N TRP A 182 -8.61 20.93 8.23
CA TRP A 182 -8.66 22.37 7.93
C TRP A 182 -9.97 22.81 7.28
N MET A 183 -10.52 22.01 6.35
CA MET A 183 -11.76 22.29 5.64
C MET A 183 -12.64 21.03 5.60
N PRO A 184 -13.42 20.78 6.66
CA PRO A 184 -14.26 19.59 6.75
C PRO A 184 -15.13 19.39 5.50
N GLY A 185 -15.04 18.20 4.89
CA GLY A 185 -15.77 17.84 3.67
C GLY A 185 -15.16 18.32 2.36
N LYS A 186 -14.00 19.00 2.37
CA LYS A 186 -13.26 19.42 1.18
C LYS A 186 -11.79 19.01 1.20
N PHE A 187 -11.09 19.29 2.30
CA PHE A 187 -9.69 18.97 2.49
C PHE A 187 -9.35 18.93 3.98
N GLY A 188 -8.87 17.80 4.47
CA GLY A 188 -8.45 17.64 5.84
C GLY A 188 -7.61 16.40 6.05
N PHE A 189 -7.82 15.73 7.18
CA PHE A 189 -7.01 14.59 7.60
C PHE A 189 -7.01 13.42 6.60
N HIS A 190 -8.08 13.25 5.80
CA HIS A 190 -8.21 12.10 4.90
C HIS A 190 -7.39 12.30 3.62
N GLU A 191 -7.46 13.49 3.04
CA GLU A 191 -6.70 13.87 1.87
C GLU A 191 -5.19 13.88 2.21
N ILE A 192 -4.84 14.39 3.40
CA ILE A 192 -3.47 14.35 3.90
C ILE A 192 -2.99 12.90 4.09
N PHE A 193 -3.85 12.01 4.60
CA PHE A 193 -3.55 10.58 4.67
C PHE A 193 -3.26 10.00 3.28
N HIS A 194 -4.05 10.31 2.24
CA HIS A 194 -3.80 9.84 0.87
C HIS A 194 -2.44 10.29 0.33
N LEU A 195 -2.03 11.51 0.63
CA LEU A 195 -0.72 12.03 0.23
C LEU A 195 0.43 11.26 0.91
N TRP A 196 0.31 10.96 2.20
CA TRP A 196 1.29 10.15 2.93
C TRP A 196 1.33 8.69 2.46
N VAL A 197 0.19 8.09 2.12
CA VAL A 197 0.13 6.75 1.51
C VAL A 197 0.83 6.74 0.15
N SER A 198 0.58 7.76 -0.68
CA SER A 198 1.24 7.89 -1.99
C SER A 198 2.75 8.12 -1.86
N ALA A 199 3.19 8.92 -0.88
CA ALA A 199 4.60 9.13 -0.58
C ALA A 199 5.28 7.83 -0.09
N GLY A 200 4.63 7.11 0.84
CA GLY A 200 5.11 5.80 1.32
C GLY A 200 5.24 4.78 0.19
N ALA A 201 4.23 4.69 -0.67
CA ALA A 201 4.27 3.82 -1.84
C ALA A 201 5.38 4.20 -2.82
N THR A 202 5.60 5.50 -3.04
CA THR A 202 6.69 6.01 -3.89
C THR A 202 8.06 5.63 -3.34
N LEU A 203 8.29 5.79 -2.03
CA LEU A 203 9.57 5.43 -1.40
C LEU A 203 9.85 3.92 -1.52
N HIS A 204 8.85 3.08 -1.29
CA HIS A 204 8.98 1.64 -1.48
C HIS A 204 9.17 1.28 -2.97
N PHE A 205 8.50 1.98 -3.89
CA PHE A 205 8.69 1.76 -5.31
C PHE A 205 10.12 2.09 -5.72
N LEU A 206 10.67 3.22 -5.28
CA LEU A 206 12.05 3.61 -5.53
C LEU A 206 13.04 2.59 -4.96
N MET A 207 12.75 2.05 -3.77
CA MET A 207 13.55 0.96 -3.19
C MET A 207 13.56 -0.26 -4.10
N VAL A 208 12.38 -0.77 -4.46
CA VAL A 208 12.24 -1.96 -5.31
C VAL A 208 12.86 -1.73 -6.68
N ALA A 209 12.59 -0.58 -7.31
CA ALA A 209 13.13 -0.21 -8.61
C ALA A 209 14.66 -0.18 -8.60
N ARG A 210 15.27 0.51 -7.63
CA ARG A 210 16.71 0.79 -7.62
C ARG A 210 17.58 -0.34 -7.09
N TYR A 211 17.08 -1.11 -6.12
CA TYR A 211 17.89 -2.08 -5.39
C TYR A 211 17.49 -3.52 -5.64
N ILE A 212 16.34 -3.75 -6.29
CA ILE A 212 15.86 -5.09 -6.60
C ILE A 212 15.70 -5.25 -8.10
N ALA A 213 14.99 -4.35 -8.80
CA ALA A 213 14.64 -4.52 -10.21
C ALA A 213 15.81 -4.24 -11.18
N LEU A 214 16.48 -3.09 -11.02
CA LEU A 214 17.74 -2.77 -11.71
C LEU A 214 18.90 -3.61 -11.18
#